data_AF-A0A8S1VMG5-F1
#
_entry.id   AF-A0A8S1VMG5-F1
#
_cell.length_a   1.000
_cell.length_b   1.000
_cell.length_c   1.000
_cell.angle_alpha   90.00
_cell.angle_beta   90.00
_cell.angle_gamma   90.00
#
_symmetry.space_group_name_H-M   'P 1'
#
loop_
_entity.id
_entity.type
_entity.pdbx_description
1 polymer ?
#
loop_
_entity_poly.entity_id
_entity_poly.type
_entity_poly.pdbx_seq_one_letter_code
_entity_poly.pdbx_strand_id
1 'polypeptide(L)'
;MVNLVSSIIVYDTNVFKGFDNYPIFSCIGTQHTSQIVFSDSFPEIPKVIISLEKIDTIFNNSGFILEITDVQLTYFNITISCLNQRVFSIRFKWYAIFGGGLQVINYISSGGIVNNTFPHSMSNPKYGFVSLTGFLYNGQIEFLLQVSELTSSSISVEINQVAGKFPNLLKIGYQVVITEYEIINLGLQYAPQNFISQPIQQICSQWFIFNLQGVNFQNYDSLRLNLTYNNTADIISYQFGKWFGQYTGSYHSQLWFSYQNTYFSCAFIKTKMKLISVINDLPEKKIFFNDLNLQYINQGQYELIFNQKLSYMQIEVAMKSFQGKLIQSSIHQQDNCNPSQIKVLKYKDQKIFNFITFYLAFTSPIYGQQKFKIIITTGSIELVQVLQNYIQTEMTILKFEYINI
;
A
#
# COMPACT_ATOMS: atom_id res chain seq x y z
N MET A 1 33.09 0.67 -16.93
CA MET A 1 32.22 1.65 -16.28
C MET A 1 31.04 0.90 -15.69
N VAL A 2 30.99 0.78 -14.37
CA VAL A 2 29.85 0.19 -13.66
C VAL A 2 28.82 1.30 -13.56
N ASN A 3 27.71 1.19 -14.30
CA ASN A 3 26.55 2.04 -14.04
C ASN A 3 26.09 1.74 -12.62
N LEU A 4 26.24 2.72 -11.73
CA LEU A 4 25.57 2.74 -10.44
C LEU A 4 24.08 2.60 -10.73
N VAL A 5 23.52 1.42 -10.42
CA VAL A 5 22.09 1.21 -10.40
C VAL A 5 21.55 2.18 -9.35
N SER A 6 20.81 3.20 -9.77
CA SER A 6 20.07 4.04 -8.84
C SER A 6 19.13 3.13 -8.06
N SER A 7 19.28 3.07 -6.74
CA SER A 7 18.29 2.41 -5.89
C SER A 7 16.98 3.17 -6.03
N ILE A 8 15.94 2.50 -6.52
CA ILE A 8 14.60 3.08 -6.56
C ILE A 8 13.91 2.64 -5.26
N ILE A 9 13.45 3.60 -4.48
CA ILE A 9 12.64 3.31 -3.30
C ILE A 9 11.18 3.15 -3.67
N VAL A 10 10.50 2.35 -2.86
CA VAL A 10 9.13 1.93 -3.12
C VAL A 10 8.15 2.42 -2.07
N TYR A 11 8.69 2.71 -0.90
CA TYR A 11 8.04 3.41 0.19
C TYR A 11 9.12 4.10 1.02
N ASP A 12 8.74 5.10 1.80
CA ASP A 12 9.60 5.79 2.75
C ASP A 12 8.75 6.33 3.91
N THR A 13 9.37 6.49 5.08
CA THR A 13 8.70 7.06 6.25
C THR A 13 9.72 7.65 7.20
N ASN A 14 9.39 8.81 7.77
CA ASN A 14 10.20 9.39 8.84
C ASN A 14 9.33 10.32 9.71
N VAL A 15 9.91 10.79 10.82
CA VAL A 15 9.30 11.80 11.68
C VAL A 15 9.87 13.16 11.31
N PHE A 16 9.00 14.11 10.99
CA PHE A 16 9.39 15.49 10.76
C PHE A 16 9.34 16.31 12.06
N LYS A 17 10.47 16.92 12.40
CA LYS A 17 10.65 17.77 13.60
C LYS A 17 11.00 19.22 13.28
N GLY A 18 10.95 19.64 12.01
CA GLY A 18 11.32 21.00 11.61
C GLY A 18 10.42 22.09 12.22
N PHE A 19 9.20 21.73 12.62
CA PHE A 19 8.28 22.60 13.37
C PHE A 19 8.27 22.31 14.88
N ASP A 20 9.22 21.54 15.43
CA ASP A 20 9.26 21.07 16.84
C ASP A 20 10.48 21.63 17.61
N ASN A 21 11.05 22.76 17.18
CA ASN A 21 12.29 23.32 17.76
C ASN A 21 12.05 24.71 18.36
N TYR A 22 11.40 24.82 19.52
CA TYR A 22 11.39 26.10 20.26
C TYR A 22 12.79 26.41 20.83
N PRO A 23 13.30 27.67 20.76
CA PRO A 23 12.65 28.88 20.23
C PRO A 23 12.85 29.14 18.73
N ILE A 24 13.57 28.26 18.02
CA ILE A 24 13.93 28.39 16.60
C ILE A 24 12.69 28.43 15.69
N PHE A 25 11.64 27.67 16.04
CA PHE A 25 10.36 27.68 15.36
C PHE A 25 9.31 28.45 16.17
N SER A 26 8.62 29.38 15.51
CA SER A 26 7.47 30.10 16.04
C SER A 26 6.60 30.57 14.89
N CYS A 27 5.36 30.11 14.86
CA CYS A 27 4.41 30.48 13.82
C CYS A 27 3.26 31.29 14.45
N ILE A 28 3.12 32.55 14.02
CA ILE A 28 2.17 33.53 14.58
C ILE A 28 1.63 34.38 13.42
N GLY A 29 0.44 34.08 12.92
CA GLY A 29 -0.12 34.79 11.76
C GLY A 29 0.75 34.71 10.50
N THR A 30 1.65 33.73 10.43
CA THR A 30 2.62 33.53 9.35
C THR A 30 2.46 32.14 8.73
N GLN A 31 3.14 31.95 7.60
CA GLN A 31 3.31 30.66 6.96
C GLN A 31 4.79 30.27 6.94
N HIS A 32 5.07 28.99 7.11
CA HIS A 32 6.42 28.44 6.97
C HIS A 32 6.36 27.18 6.09
N THR A 33 7.23 27.13 5.08
CA THR A 33 7.36 25.97 4.20
C THR A 33 8.65 25.23 4.50
N SER A 34 8.59 23.91 4.49
CA SER A 34 9.76 23.04 4.62
C SER A 34 9.72 21.96 3.55
N GLN A 35 10.87 21.71 2.95
CA GLN A 35 11.08 20.60 2.03
C GLN A 35 11.53 19.37 2.81
N ILE A 36 10.88 18.24 2.57
CA ILE A 36 11.23 16.94 3.14
C ILE A 36 11.75 16.07 2.01
N VAL A 37 13.01 15.69 2.10
CA VAL A 37 13.72 14.89 1.08
C VAL A 37 13.56 13.41 1.42
N PHE A 38 13.21 12.61 0.42
CA PHE A 38 13.14 11.15 0.56
C PHE A 38 14.55 10.55 0.61
N SER A 39 14.65 9.33 1.13
CA SER A 39 15.91 8.57 1.19
C SER A 39 16.51 8.28 -0.19
N ASP A 40 15.66 8.15 -1.21
CA ASP A 40 16.04 8.05 -2.62
C ASP A 40 14.90 8.53 -3.54
N SER A 41 15.07 8.40 -4.86
CA SER A 41 14.01 8.70 -5.84
C SER A 41 12.97 7.58 -5.92
N PHE A 42 11.70 7.97 -5.96
CA PHE A 42 10.61 7.11 -6.40
C PHE A 42 10.57 6.99 -7.93
N PRO A 43 9.97 5.92 -8.48
CA PRO A 43 9.80 5.75 -9.93
C PRO A 43 8.66 6.62 -10.49
N GLU A 44 7.70 6.98 -9.64
CA GLU A 44 6.55 7.85 -9.93
C GLU A 44 6.26 8.75 -8.73
N ILE A 45 5.48 9.82 -8.93
CA ILE A 45 5.14 10.76 -7.84
C ILE A 45 4.41 9.99 -6.73
N PRO A 46 4.99 9.87 -5.52
CA PRO A 46 4.40 9.10 -4.45
C PRO A 46 3.16 9.80 -3.89
N LYS A 47 2.32 9.04 -3.18
CA LYS A 47 1.28 9.59 -2.31
C LYS A 47 1.83 9.72 -0.90
N VAL A 48 1.55 10.85 -0.26
CA VAL A 48 2.08 11.18 1.07
C VAL A 48 0.96 11.28 2.09
N ILE A 49 1.06 10.48 3.16
CA ILE A 49 0.16 10.47 4.31
C ILE A 49 0.88 11.10 5.49
N ILE A 50 0.18 11.93 6.27
CA ILE A 50 0.69 12.59 7.46
C ILE A 50 -0.12 12.14 8.69
N SER A 51 0.57 11.90 9.78
CA SER A 51 0.03 11.52 11.09
C SER A 51 0.57 12.48 12.15
N LEU A 52 -0.30 13.28 12.77
CA LEU A 52 0.10 14.21 13.83
C LEU A 52 0.51 13.47 15.11
N GLU A 53 1.71 13.79 15.61
CA GLU A 53 2.26 13.21 16.84
C GLU A 53 2.38 14.23 17.98
N LYS A 54 2.58 15.52 17.67
CA LYS A 54 2.69 16.57 18.69
C LYS A 54 1.99 17.83 18.22
N ILE A 55 1.23 18.45 19.13
CA ILE A 55 0.61 19.75 18.98
C ILE A 55 0.88 20.57 20.24
N ASP A 56 1.47 21.75 20.10
CA ASP A 56 1.63 22.74 21.16
C ASP A 56 1.20 24.11 20.68
N THR A 57 0.09 24.59 21.23
CA THR A 57 -0.49 25.89 20.89
C THR A 57 -0.89 26.63 22.16
N ILE A 58 -0.81 27.96 22.13
CA ILE A 58 -1.18 28.81 23.26
C ILE A 58 -2.55 29.46 23.05
N PHE A 59 -3.27 29.62 24.17
CA PHE A 59 -4.57 30.28 24.27
C PHE A 59 -5.72 29.61 23.49
N ASN A 60 -6.92 30.11 23.77
CA ASN A 60 -8.15 29.64 23.20
C ASN A 60 -8.42 30.12 21.76
N ASN A 61 -7.63 31.04 21.19
CA ASN A 61 -7.81 31.57 19.83
C ASN A 61 -6.59 31.29 18.95
N SER A 62 -6.37 30.02 18.61
CA SER A 62 -5.14 29.56 17.98
C SER A 62 -5.42 28.44 16.98
N GLY A 63 -4.35 27.90 16.42
CA GLY A 63 -4.41 26.74 15.56
C GLY A 63 -3.46 26.83 14.39
N PHE A 64 -3.44 25.76 13.63
CA PHE A 64 -2.58 25.61 12.47
C PHE A 64 -3.27 24.78 11.39
N ILE A 65 -2.82 24.93 10.16
CA ILE A 65 -3.15 24.03 9.06
C ILE A 65 -1.84 23.58 8.42
N LEU A 66 -1.65 22.27 8.28
CA LEU A 66 -0.61 21.69 7.43
C LEU A 66 -1.18 21.40 6.04
N GLU A 67 -0.43 21.81 5.03
CA GLU A 67 -0.76 21.61 3.62
C GLU A 67 0.45 21.06 2.87
N ILE A 68 0.28 19.93 2.19
CA ILE A 68 1.25 19.43 1.23
C ILE A 68 1.04 20.22 -0.07
N THR A 69 2.05 20.99 -0.47
CA THR A 69 1.93 21.94 -1.59
C THR A 69 2.58 21.45 -2.88
N ASP A 70 3.60 20.58 -2.77
CA ASP A 70 4.29 19.99 -3.91
C ASP A 70 4.78 18.58 -3.54
N VAL A 71 4.66 17.63 -4.47
CA VAL A 71 5.20 16.28 -4.33
C VAL A 71 5.93 15.91 -5.61
N GLN A 72 7.22 15.65 -5.47
CA GLN A 72 8.12 15.24 -6.54
C GLN A 72 8.64 13.83 -6.29
N LEU A 73 9.46 13.31 -7.21
CA LEU A 73 10.05 11.97 -7.07
C LEU A 73 11.04 11.86 -5.91
N THR A 74 11.67 12.96 -5.49
CA THR A 74 12.75 12.97 -4.49
C THR A 74 12.41 13.78 -3.24
N TYR A 75 11.30 14.51 -3.21
CA TYR A 75 10.90 15.32 -2.07
C TYR A 75 9.39 15.63 -2.07
N PHE A 76 8.90 16.16 -0.95
CA PHE A 76 7.65 16.91 -0.90
C PHE A 76 7.79 18.18 -0.05
N ASN A 77 6.98 19.18 -0.34
CA ASN A 77 6.91 20.42 0.42
C ASN A 77 5.69 20.42 1.32
N ILE A 78 5.89 20.80 2.57
CA ILE A 78 4.82 21.02 3.53
C ILE A 78 4.84 22.45 4.04
N THR A 79 3.68 23.09 4.04
CA THR A 79 3.46 24.44 4.56
C THR A 79 2.62 24.37 5.82
N ILE A 80 3.09 24.99 6.89
CA ILE A 80 2.27 25.28 8.07
C ILE A 80 1.77 26.72 8.00
N SER A 81 0.47 26.92 8.20
CA SER A 81 -0.17 28.23 8.33
C SER A 81 -0.78 28.37 9.72
N CYS A 82 -0.47 29.45 10.45
CA CYS A 82 -1.01 29.68 11.80
C CYS A 82 -1.85 30.96 11.86
N LEU A 83 -2.86 30.96 12.71
CA LEU A 83 -3.74 32.11 12.91
C LEU A 83 -3.39 32.82 14.23
N ASN A 84 -3.26 34.16 14.19
CA ASN A 84 -3.21 35.11 15.31
C ASN A 84 -2.25 34.80 16.46
N GLN A 85 -2.48 33.70 17.18
CA GLN A 85 -1.72 33.24 18.33
C GLN A 85 -0.63 32.25 17.94
N ARG A 86 0.25 31.99 18.91
CA ARG A 86 1.48 31.24 18.69
C ARG A 86 1.25 29.73 18.67
N VAL A 87 1.79 29.11 17.64
CA VAL A 87 2.01 27.66 17.57
C VAL A 87 3.48 27.41 17.89
N PHE A 88 3.74 26.73 19.00
CA PHE A 88 5.10 26.51 19.52
C PHE A 88 5.75 25.29 18.88
N SER A 89 5.00 24.22 18.69
CA SER A 89 5.57 22.96 18.21
C SER A 89 4.52 22.10 17.52
N ILE A 90 4.84 21.65 16.31
CA ILE A 90 4.11 20.60 15.59
C ILE A 90 5.10 19.50 15.21
N ARG A 91 4.76 18.25 15.52
CA ARG A 91 5.49 17.06 15.06
C ARG A 91 4.53 16.13 14.37
N PHE A 92 4.96 15.54 13.28
CA PHE A 92 4.20 14.52 12.58
C PHE A 92 5.11 13.46 12.00
N LYS A 93 4.56 12.26 11.84
CA LYS A 93 5.14 11.21 11.02
C LYS A 93 4.56 11.29 9.62
N TRP A 94 5.39 11.07 8.61
CA TRP A 94 4.96 11.00 7.24
C TRP A 94 5.25 9.63 6.66
N TYR A 95 4.45 9.24 5.68
CA TYR A 95 4.55 7.98 4.96
C TYR A 95 4.38 8.28 3.47
N ALA A 96 5.34 7.87 2.65
CA ALA A 96 5.33 8.05 1.21
C ALA A 96 5.35 6.67 0.55
N ILE A 97 4.44 6.43 -0.39
CA ILE A 97 4.37 5.18 -1.16
C ILE A 97 3.96 5.51 -2.59
N PHE A 98 4.60 4.87 -3.57
CA PHE A 98 4.17 4.97 -4.97
C PHE A 98 3.28 3.78 -5.34
N GLY A 99 2.38 3.97 -6.30
CA GLY A 99 1.52 2.91 -6.83
C GLY A 99 0.04 3.32 -6.94
N GLY A 100 -0.66 2.72 -7.90
CA GLY A 100 -2.08 3.01 -8.19
C GLY A 100 -3.08 2.48 -7.15
N GLY A 101 -2.61 1.71 -6.17
CA GLY A 101 -3.44 1.10 -5.12
C GLY A 101 -3.81 2.06 -3.98
N LEU A 102 -3.38 3.32 -4.02
CA LEU A 102 -3.61 4.32 -3.00
C LEU A 102 -4.01 5.67 -3.61
N GLN A 103 -5.02 6.30 -3.03
CA GLN A 103 -5.37 7.69 -3.28
C GLN A 103 -5.41 8.46 -1.97
N VAL A 104 -4.80 9.66 -1.97
CA VAL A 104 -4.83 10.60 -0.84
C VAL A 104 -5.47 11.90 -1.32
N ILE A 105 -6.54 12.30 -0.65
CA ILE A 105 -7.27 13.54 -0.92
C ILE A 105 -6.99 14.49 0.25
N ASN A 106 -6.35 15.63 -0.04
CA ASN A 106 -6.14 16.67 0.96
C ASN A 106 -7.33 17.63 0.93
N TYR A 107 -7.93 17.90 2.08
CA TYR A 107 -9.03 18.84 2.22
C TYR A 107 -8.74 19.87 3.31
N ILE A 108 -9.06 21.13 3.00
CA ILE A 108 -9.02 22.25 3.92
C ILE A 108 -10.34 22.99 3.77
N SER A 109 -11.09 23.19 4.86
CA SER A 109 -12.37 23.89 4.79
C SER A 109 -12.18 25.35 4.35
N SER A 110 -12.88 25.75 3.30
CA SER A 110 -12.87 27.13 2.75
C SER A 110 -14.05 27.99 3.24
N GLY A 111 -14.90 27.43 4.12
CA GLY A 111 -16.06 28.09 4.73
C GLY A 111 -16.52 27.34 5.97
N GLY A 112 -17.83 27.28 6.20
CA GLY A 112 -18.42 26.51 7.31
C GLY A 112 -17.96 25.04 7.31
N ILE A 113 -17.86 24.45 8.50
CA ILE A 113 -17.39 23.08 8.66
C ILE A 113 -18.58 22.13 8.53
N VAL A 114 -18.60 21.39 7.44
CA VAL A 114 -19.71 20.49 7.05
C VAL A 114 -19.18 19.11 6.69
N ASN A 115 -20.09 18.13 6.67
CA ASN A 115 -19.81 16.82 6.10
C ASN A 115 -19.51 16.95 4.61
N ASN A 116 -18.56 16.17 4.10
CA ASN A 116 -18.12 16.24 2.71
C ASN A 116 -18.10 14.86 2.07
N THR A 117 -18.46 14.80 0.79
CA THR A 117 -18.31 13.60 -0.03
C THR A 117 -17.34 13.91 -1.16
N PHE A 118 -16.30 13.10 -1.29
CA PHE A 118 -15.25 13.27 -2.28
C PHE A 118 -15.38 12.20 -3.35
N PRO A 119 -15.37 12.56 -4.65
CA PRO A 119 -15.22 11.58 -5.71
C PRO A 119 -13.81 10.99 -5.69
N HIS A 120 -13.68 9.72 -6.09
CA HIS A 120 -12.38 9.07 -6.24
C HIS A 120 -12.34 8.19 -7.49
N SER A 121 -11.13 7.90 -7.99
CA SER A 121 -10.92 7.12 -9.21
C SER A 121 -10.35 5.72 -8.96
N MET A 122 -10.27 5.30 -7.69
CA MET A 122 -9.83 3.96 -7.30
C MET A 122 -10.70 2.88 -7.95
N SER A 123 -10.08 1.92 -8.65
CA SER A 123 -10.80 0.84 -9.36
C SER A 123 -11.41 -0.20 -8.42
N ASN A 124 -10.84 -0.39 -7.22
CA ASN A 124 -11.29 -1.37 -6.24
C ASN A 124 -11.05 -0.85 -4.80
N PRO A 125 -11.76 0.21 -4.39
CA PRO A 125 -11.60 0.76 -3.04
C PRO A 125 -12.08 -0.27 -2.01
N LYS A 126 -11.22 -0.63 -1.05
CA LYS A 126 -11.59 -1.57 0.03
C LYS A 126 -11.62 -0.91 1.39
N TYR A 127 -10.70 0.01 1.63
CA TYR A 127 -10.54 0.67 2.92
C TYR A 127 -10.41 2.18 2.75
N GLY A 128 -10.90 2.90 3.75
CA GLY A 128 -10.79 4.35 3.85
C GLY A 128 -10.53 4.77 5.28
N PHE A 129 -9.68 5.77 5.48
CA PHE A 129 -9.51 6.42 6.78
C PHE A 129 -9.24 7.91 6.62
N VAL A 130 -9.41 8.65 7.71
CA VAL A 130 -9.13 10.08 7.79
C VAL A 130 -8.04 10.37 8.80
N SER A 131 -7.18 11.35 8.48
CA SER A 131 -6.13 11.85 9.36
C SER A 131 -6.20 13.36 9.42
N LEU A 132 -6.24 13.93 10.63
CA LEU A 132 -6.25 15.37 10.82
C LEU A 132 -4.89 15.97 10.43
N THR A 133 -4.89 17.06 9.66
CA THR A 133 -3.67 17.83 9.30
C THR A 133 -3.64 19.21 9.95
N GLY A 134 -4.75 19.66 10.52
CA GLY A 134 -4.78 20.87 11.33
C GLY A 134 -6.21 21.35 11.60
N PHE A 135 -6.31 22.35 12.46
CA PHE A 135 -7.56 23.03 12.77
C PHE A 135 -7.27 24.43 13.35
N LEU A 136 -8.21 25.34 13.13
CA LEU A 136 -8.23 26.68 13.71
C LEU A 136 -9.44 26.80 14.64
N TYR A 137 -9.26 27.43 15.80
CA TYR A 137 -10.33 27.52 16.79
C TYR A 137 -10.28 28.83 17.58
N ASN A 138 -11.44 29.22 18.12
CA ASN A 138 -11.61 30.36 19.01
C ASN A 138 -12.56 30.00 20.18
N GLY A 139 -12.04 29.26 21.15
CA GLY A 139 -12.77 28.78 22.33
C GLY A 139 -12.63 27.28 22.51
N GLN A 140 -13.55 26.72 23.30
CA GLN A 140 -13.65 25.28 23.53
C GLN A 140 -14.15 24.59 22.26
N ILE A 141 -13.53 23.48 21.88
CA ILE A 141 -13.91 22.70 20.70
C ILE A 141 -14.05 21.23 21.06
N GLU A 142 -15.01 20.56 20.42
CA GLU A 142 -15.14 19.11 20.48
C GLU A 142 -15.69 18.63 19.14
N PHE A 143 -14.92 17.77 18.47
CA PHE A 143 -15.30 17.19 17.18
C PHE A 143 -14.62 15.84 16.97
N LEU A 144 -15.19 15.04 16.07
CA LEU A 144 -14.66 13.75 15.63
C LEU A 144 -14.87 13.59 14.12
N LEU A 145 -13.78 13.35 13.39
CA LEU A 145 -13.74 13.04 11.96
C LEU A 145 -13.81 11.54 11.74
N GLN A 146 -14.74 11.09 10.90
CA GLN A 146 -14.84 9.68 10.53
C GLN A 146 -15.22 9.52 9.07
N VAL A 147 -14.76 8.42 8.46
CA VAL A 147 -15.33 7.95 7.21
C VAL A 147 -16.69 7.38 7.53
N SER A 148 -17.75 7.95 6.97
CA SER A 148 -19.12 7.48 7.15
C SER A 148 -19.52 6.47 6.07
N GLU A 149 -19.00 6.62 4.85
CA GLU A 149 -19.32 5.75 3.73
C GLU A 149 -18.16 5.68 2.73
N LEU A 150 -17.91 4.48 2.19
CA LEU A 150 -17.03 4.25 1.06
C LEU A 150 -17.80 3.45 -0.01
N THR A 151 -17.97 4.05 -1.18
CA THR A 151 -18.59 3.41 -2.34
C THR A 151 -17.53 3.08 -3.39
N SER A 152 -17.96 2.59 -4.56
CA SER A 152 -17.07 2.36 -5.71
C SER A 152 -16.56 3.65 -6.36
N SER A 153 -17.12 4.82 -6.05
CA SER A 153 -16.80 6.08 -6.74
C SER A 153 -16.67 7.30 -5.82
N SER A 154 -17.01 7.15 -4.54
CA SER A 154 -17.01 8.25 -3.58
C SER A 154 -16.68 7.78 -2.16
N ILE A 155 -16.13 8.70 -1.38
CA ILE A 155 -15.94 8.55 0.06
C ILE A 155 -16.57 9.73 0.79
N SER A 156 -17.36 9.44 1.82
CA SER A 156 -18.00 10.45 2.66
C SER A 156 -17.28 10.55 4.00
N VAL A 157 -17.02 11.79 4.42
CA VAL A 157 -16.43 12.14 5.71
C VAL A 157 -17.47 12.91 6.52
N GLU A 158 -17.76 12.36 7.70
CA GLU A 158 -18.63 12.97 8.70
C GLU A 158 -17.81 13.66 9.79
N ILE A 159 -18.33 14.79 10.25
CA ILE A 159 -17.79 15.57 11.34
C ILE A 159 -18.85 15.66 12.43
N ASN A 160 -18.69 14.84 13.48
CA ASN A 160 -19.64 14.84 14.60
C ASN A 160 -19.53 16.16 15.36
N GLN A 161 -20.64 16.89 15.41
CA GLN A 161 -20.73 18.22 16.02
C GLN A 161 -21.26 18.13 17.45
N VAL A 162 -20.51 18.66 18.43
CA VAL A 162 -21.03 18.82 19.79
C VAL A 162 -21.60 20.22 19.98
N ALA A 163 -22.89 20.29 20.32
CA ALA A 163 -23.61 21.54 20.53
C ALA A 163 -22.86 22.47 21.51
N GLY A 164 -22.77 23.75 21.17
CA GLY A 164 -22.11 24.78 21.99
C GLY A 164 -20.57 24.81 21.91
N LYS A 165 -19.91 23.78 21.38
CA LYS A 165 -18.45 23.71 21.24
C LYS A 165 -17.99 23.75 19.78
N PHE A 166 -18.78 23.15 18.89
CA PHE A 166 -18.49 23.17 17.46
C PHE A 166 -18.41 24.56 16.81
N PRO A 167 -19.22 25.58 17.21
CA PRO A 167 -19.12 26.92 16.63
C PRO A 167 -17.76 27.61 16.81
N ASN A 168 -16.96 27.16 17.79
CA ASN A 168 -15.62 27.70 18.03
C ASN A 168 -14.58 27.08 17.08
N LEU A 169 -14.91 26.04 16.33
CA LEU A 169 -14.05 25.47 15.30
C LEU A 169 -14.20 26.29 14.01
N LEU A 170 -13.16 27.04 13.67
CA LEU A 170 -13.19 28.01 12.56
C LEU A 170 -12.77 27.38 11.23
N LYS A 171 -11.83 26.43 11.28
CA LYS A 171 -11.29 25.77 10.09
C LYS A 171 -10.78 24.38 10.44
N ILE A 172 -10.82 23.47 9.48
CA ILE A 172 -10.26 22.12 9.64
C ILE A 172 -9.55 21.67 8.37
N GLY A 173 -8.40 21.03 8.55
CA GLY A 173 -7.64 20.37 7.50
C GLY A 173 -7.52 18.87 7.81
N TYR A 174 -7.74 18.03 6.82
CA TYR A 174 -7.59 16.58 6.94
C TYR A 174 -7.21 15.92 5.61
N GLN A 175 -6.65 14.73 5.71
CA GLN A 175 -6.41 13.81 4.61
C GLN A 175 -7.46 12.69 4.63
N VAL A 176 -8.01 12.39 3.46
CA VAL A 176 -8.80 11.17 3.23
C VAL A 176 -7.92 10.21 2.46
N VAL A 177 -7.66 9.04 3.03
CA VAL A 177 -6.83 8.00 2.43
C VAL A 177 -7.74 6.85 2.01
N ILE A 178 -7.69 6.49 0.73
CA ILE A 178 -8.49 5.42 0.11
C ILE A 178 -7.51 4.41 -0.48
N THR A 179 -7.71 3.13 -0.18
CA THR A 179 -6.74 2.10 -0.59
C THR A 179 -7.40 0.77 -0.93
N GLU A 180 -6.75 0.02 -1.82
CA GLU A 180 -7.01 -1.41 -2.04
C GLU A 180 -6.15 -2.30 -1.12
N TYR A 181 -5.12 -1.72 -0.50
CA TYR A 181 -4.21 -2.39 0.44
C TYR A 181 -4.91 -2.72 1.74
N GLU A 182 -4.52 -3.83 2.35
CA GLU A 182 -5.08 -4.27 3.62
C GLU A 182 -4.81 -3.24 4.74
N ILE A 183 -5.87 -2.92 5.47
CA ILE A 183 -5.81 -2.14 6.70
C ILE A 183 -6.39 -2.98 7.85
N ILE A 184 -5.60 -3.19 8.90
CA ILE A 184 -6.09 -3.74 10.16
C ILE A 184 -6.35 -2.56 11.09
N ASN A 185 -7.62 -2.19 11.24
CA ASN A 185 -8.04 -1.12 12.14
C ASN A 185 -8.20 -1.68 13.56
N LEU A 186 -7.46 -1.12 14.52
CA LEU A 186 -7.49 -1.53 15.93
C LEU A 186 -8.58 -0.81 16.75
N GLY A 187 -9.41 -0.01 16.08
CA GLY A 187 -10.58 0.65 16.64
C GLY A 187 -10.34 2.11 17.02
N LEU A 188 -11.44 2.84 17.15
CA LEU A 188 -11.45 4.21 17.68
C LEU A 188 -11.29 4.17 19.20
N GLN A 189 -10.42 5.02 19.72
CA GLN A 189 -10.19 5.24 21.13
C GLN A 189 -10.53 6.70 21.49
N TYR A 190 -11.06 6.91 22.68
CA TYR A 190 -11.21 8.23 23.28
C TYR A 190 -10.33 8.32 24.53
N ALA A 191 -9.39 9.26 24.53
CA ALA A 191 -8.48 9.52 25.63
C ALA A 191 -8.78 10.89 26.24
N PRO A 192 -9.59 11.00 27.32
CA PRO A 192 -9.88 12.27 27.99
C PRO A 192 -8.69 12.82 28.81
N GLN A 193 -7.68 11.99 29.06
CA GLN A 193 -6.48 12.27 29.84
C GLN A 193 -5.31 11.44 29.29
N ASN A 194 -4.16 11.45 29.99
CA ASN A 194 -3.05 10.57 29.66
C ASN A 194 -3.53 9.12 29.44
N PHE A 195 -3.20 8.58 28.28
CA PHE A 195 -3.56 7.24 27.85
C PHE A 195 -2.29 6.45 27.56
N ILE A 196 -2.26 5.21 28.00
CA ILE A 196 -1.19 4.25 27.71
C ILE A 196 -1.86 3.06 27.03
N SER A 197 -1.41 2.74 25.83
CA SER A 197 -1.92 1.58 25.10
C SER A 197 -1.45 0.29 25.76
N GLN A 198 -2.23 -0.77 25.59
CA GLN A 198 -1.70 -2.11 25.76
C GLN A 198 -0.60 -2.38 24.70
N PRO A 199 0.34 -3.29 24.96
CA PRO A 199 1.26 -3.77 23.93
C PRO A 199 0.49 -4.35 22.73
N ILE A 200 0.87 -3.92 21.53
CA ILE A 200 0.31 -4.37 20.26
C ILE A 200 1.43 -5.12 19.52
N GLN A 201 1.14 -6.31 19.02
CA GLN A 201 2.11 -7.08 18.26
C GLN A 201 2.48 -6.35 16.96
N GLN A 202 3.78 -6.20 16.70
CA GLN A 202 4.27 -5.63 15.45
C GLN A 202 4.03 -6.62 14.30
N ILE A 203 3.58 -6.08 13.16
CA ILE A 203 3.41 -6.85 11.93
C ILE A 203 4.49 -6.41 10.96
N CYS A 204 5.36 -7.35 10.59
CA CYS A 204 6.36 -7.10 9.55
C CYS A 204 5.69 -6.61 8.27
N SER A 205 6.35 -5.69 7.56
CA SER A 205 5.86 -5.16 6.28
C SER A 205 4.59 -4.29 6.36
N GLN A 206 4.18 -3.88 7.57
CA GLN A 206 3.06 -2.96 7.77
C GLN A 206 3.47 -1.75 8.62
N TRP A 207 2.94 -0.57 8.28
CA TRP A 207 3.16 0.64 9.03
C TRP A 207 2.14 0.72 10.14
N PHE A 208 2.62 0.94 11.37
CA PHE A 208 1.75 1.41 12.42
C PHE A 208 1.47 2.90 12.19
N ILE A 209 0.23 3.23 11.86
CA ILE A 209 -0.24 4.60 11.67
C ILE A 209 -1.16 4.99 12.82
N PHE A 210 -0.83 6.11 13.46
CA PHE A 210 -1.68 6.74 14.46
C PHE A 210 -2.52 7.82 13.80
N ASN A 211 -3.84 7.69 13.80
CA ASN A 211 -4.71 8.68 13.20
C ASN A 211 -5.38 9.49 14.29
N LEU A 212 -4.96 10.74 14.45
CA LEU A 212 -5.73 11.71 15.23
C LEU A 212 -6.96 12.11 14.40
N GLN A 213 -8.15 11.84 14.95
CA GLN A 213 -9.43 12.04 14.28
C GLN A 213 -10.25 13.17 14.90
N GLY A 214 -9.92 13.58 16.13
CA GLY A 214 -10.66 14.62 16.80
C GLY A 214 -10.00 15.07 18.08
N VAL A 215 -10.44 16.21 18.59
CA VAL A 215 -10.00 16.76 19.87
C VAL A 215 -11.19 17.19 20.69
N ASN A 216 -11.04 17.11 22.00
CA ASN A 216 -11.95 17.60 23.02
C ASN A 216 -11.19 18.60 23.90
N PHE A 217 -11.15 19.86 23.46
CA PHE A 217 -10.48 20.96 24.14
C PHE A 217 -11.50 21.78 24.93
N GLN A 218 -11.49 21.59 26.25
CA GLN A 218 -12.46 22.19 27.18
C GLN A 218 -11.95 23.42 27.91
N ASN A 219 -10.70 23.84 27.68
CA ASN A 219 -10.02 24.81 28.54
C ASN A 219 -9.78 26.12 27.79
N TYR A 220 -9.43 27.18 28.53
CA TYR A 220 -9.06 28.48 27.94
C TYR A 220 -7.53 28.67 27.79
N ASP A 221 -6.76 27.68 28.25
CA ASP A 221 -5.30 27.72 28.29
C ASP A 221 -4.68 27.17 26.99
N SER A 222 -3.66 26.32 27.10
CA SER A 222 -2.91 25.76 25.97
C SER A 222 -3.47 24.40 25.55
N LEU A 223 -3.63 24.17 24.25
CA LEU A 223 -3.89 22.86 23.68
C LEU A 223 -2.56 22.15 23.46
N ARG A 224 -2.36 21.03 24.18
CA ARG A 224 -1.12 20.25 24.16
C ARG A 224 -1.37 18.77 24.05
N LEU A 225 -0.85 18.18 22.99
CA LEU A 225 -0.92 16.76 22.67
C LEU A 225 0.47 16.27 22.29
N ASN A 226 0.87 15.11 22.79
CA ASN A 226 2.13 14.46 22.48
C ASN A 226 1.96 12.95 22.53
N LEU A 227 2.31 12.31 21.42
CA LEU A 227 2.39 10.88 21.24
C LEU A 227 3.83 10.43 21.39
N THR A 228 4.08 9.46 22.25
CA THR A 228 5.38 8.83 22.44
C THR A 228 5.24 7.33 22.27
N TYR A 229 6.10 6.75 21.43
CA TYR A 229 6.15 5.31 21.20
C TYR A 229 7.15 4.66 22.14
N ASN A 230 6.79 3.46 22.61
CA ASN A 230 7.69 2.53 23.28
C ASN A 230 7.67 1.21 22.50
N ASN A 231 8.75 0.99 21.75
CA ASN A 231 8.87 -0.08 20.76
C ASN A 231 9.94 -1.08 21.20
N THR A 232 9.63 -2.36 21.06
CA THR A 232 10.64 -3.43 21.02
C THR A 232 10.67 -4.02 19.61
N ALA A 233 11.38 -5.15 19.41
CA ALA A 233 11.36 -5.86 18.14
C ALA A 233 9.98 -6.44 17.78
N ASP A 234 9.20 -6.85 18.79
CA ASP A 234 7.97 -7.63 18.58
C ASP A 234 6.70 -6.87 18.96
N ILE A 235 6.81 -5.81 19.76
CA ILE A 235 5.66 -5.04 20.25
C ILE A 235 5.84 -3.54 20.05
N ILE A 236 4.73 -2.88 19.76
CA ILE A 236 4.58 -1.43 19.80
C ILE A 236 3.58 -1.09 20.89
N SER A 237 3.93 -0.12 21.72
CA SER A 237 3.02 0.53 22.64
C SER A 237 3.18 2.04 22.50
N TYR A 238 2.16 2.79 22.89
CA TYR A 238 2.22 4.23 22.82
C TYR A 238 1.58 4.85 24.05
N GLN A 239 2.12 5.99 24.43
CA GLN A 239 1.53 6.89 25.40
C GLN A 239 1.08 8.14 24.67
N PHE A 240 -0.15 8.54 24.93
CA PHE A 240 -0.73 9.77 24.44
C PHE A 240 -1.00 10.68 25.64
N GLY A 241 -0.49 11.91 25.61
CA GLY A 241 -0.57 12.77 26.77
C GLY A 241 -0.02 14.17 26.55
N LYS A 242 0.24 14.87 27.64
CA LYS A 242 0.91 16.19 27.66
C LYS A 242 2.21 16.10 28.44
N TRP A 243 3.14 17.01 28.18
CA TRP A 243 4.34 17.18 29.00
C TRP A 243 4.18 18.24 30.12
N PHE A 244 3.19 19.13 30.02
CA PHE A 244 2.79 20.11 31.06
C PHE A 244 1.43 20.75 30.74
N GLY A 245 0.74 21.37 31.72
CA GLY A 245 -0.54 22.10 31.51
C GLY A 245 -1.79 21.28 31.86
N GLN A 246 -2.96 21.58 31.28
CA GLN A 246 -4.20 20.79 31.42
C GLN A 246 -4.35 19.78 30.28
N TYR A 247 -5.14 18.71 30.47
CA TYR A 247 -5.34 17.69 29.44
C TYR A 247 -6.26 18.19 28.34
N THR A 248 -5.94 17.84 27.09
CA THR A 248 -6.86 17.94 25.96
C THR A 248 -7.29 16.53 25.62
N GLY A 249 -8.59 16.25 25.65
CA GLY A 249 -9.10 14.96 25.23
C GLY A 249 -8.86 14.74 23.74
N SER A 250 -8.67 13.51 23.30
CA SER A 250 -8.48 13.19 21.89
C SER A 250 -9.29 11.98 21.45
N TYR A 251 -9.69 12.01 20.19
CA TYR A 251 -10.20 10.85 19.48
C TYR A 251 -9.14 10.38 18.50
N HIS A 252 -8.74 9.12 18.59
CA HIS A 252 -7.70 8.57 17.73
C HIS A 252 -7.94 7.10 17.42
N SER A 253 -7.49 6.66 16.26
CA SER A 253 -7.45 5.25 15.90
C SER A 253 -6.02 4.82 15.59
N GLN A 254 -5.78 3.52 15.66
CA GLN A 254 -4.52 2.92 15.27
C GLN A 254 -4.82 1.93 14.18
N LEU A 255 -3.96 1.91 13.17
CA LEU A 255 -4.09 0.94 12.11
C LEU A 255 -2.74 0.40 11.70
N TRP A 256 -2.75 -0.85 11.27
CA TRP A 256 -1.69 -1.39 10.45
C TRP A 256 -2.02 -1.18 8.99
N PHE A 257 -1.15 -0.46 8.30
CA PHE A 257 -1.27 -0.18 6.87
C PHE A 257 -0.26 -1.01 6.11
N SER A 258 -0.72 -1.90 5.22
CA SER A 258 0.19 -2.68 4.39
C SER A 258 0.88 -1.79 3.36
N TYR A 259 2.20 -1.61 3.51
CA TYR A 259 3.04 -0.88 2.54
C TYR A 259 3.84 -1.83 1.65
N GLN A 260 3.77 -3.13 1.91
CA GLN A 260 4.19 -4.16 0.97
C GLN A 260 2.96 -5.01 0.63
N ASN A 261 2.44 -4.91 -0.59
CA ASN A 261 1.51 -5.89 -1.13
C ASN A 261 2.09 -7.30 -0.98
N THR A 262 1.63 -8.04 0.03
CA THR A 262 1.73 -9.50 0.12
C THR A 262 0.70 -10.15 -0.79
N TYR A 263 0.61 -9.71 -2.04
CA TYR A 263 0.29 -10.63 -3.11
C TYR A 263 1.69 -11.09 -3.52
N PHE A 264 2.14 -12.30 -3.24
CA PHE A 264 1.61 -13.57 -3.71
C PHE A 264 2.08 -14.73 -2.81
N SER A 265 1.18 -15.64 -2.48
CA SER A 265 1.56 -17.06 -2.43
C SER A 265 1.87 -17.49 -3.87
N CYS A 266 2.99 -18.18 -4.08
CA CYS A 266 3.23 -18.84 -5.36
C CYS A 266 2.04 -19.72 -5.68
N ALA A 267 1.52 -19.59 -6.89
CA ALA A 267 0.31 -20.30 -7.24
C ALA A 267 0.68 -21.79 -7.33
N PHE A 268 0.09 -22.63 -6.47
CA PHE A 268 0.46 -24.04 -6.39
C PHE A 268 -0.02 -24.76 -7.64
N ILE A 269 0.87 -25.53 -8.27
CA ILE A 269 0.55 -26.19 -9.53
C ILE A 269 0.59 -27.69 -9.35
N LYS A 270 -0.57 -28.33 -9.50
CA LYS A 270 -0.63 -29.76 -9.77
C LYS A 270 -0.30 -29.98 -11.23
N THR A 271 0.63 -30.89 -11.50
CA THR A 271 0.98 -31.28 -12.87
C THR A 271 0.58 -32.70 -13.16
N LYS A 272 -0.11 -32.90 -14.29
CA LYS A 272 -0.33 -34.23 -14.87
C LYS A 272 0.30 -34.27 -16.25
N MET A 273 1.18 -35.25 -16.46
CA MET A 273 1.78 -35.50 -17.77
C MET A 273 0.95 -36.53 -18.54
N LYS A 274 0.76 -36.31 -19.84
CA LYS A 274 0.16 -37.25 -20.77
C LYS A 274 1.04 -37.36 -22.01
N LEU A 275 1.33 -38.59 -22.41
CA LEU A 275 2.06 -38.89 -23.64
C LEU A 275 1.04 -39.28 -24.71
N ILE A 276 1.14 -38.67 -25.89
CA ILE A 276 0.15 -38.84 -26.96
C ILE A 276 0.82 -39.47 -28.18
N SER A 277 0.32 -40.64 -28.59
CA SER A 277 0.82 -41.41 -29.73
C SER A 277 0.08 -41.12 -31.04
N VAL A 278 -1.10 -40.49 -31.01
CA VAL A 278 -1.93 -40.27 -32.20
C VAL A 278 -1.75 -38.85 -32.76
N ILE A 279 -1.57 -38.76 -34.08
CA ILE A 279 -1.40 -37.53 -34.85
C ILE A 279 -2.78 -37.01 -35.24
N ASN A 280 -3.05 -35.75 -34.95
CA ASN A 280 -3.89 -34.88 -35.78
C ASN A 280 -3.42 -33.44 -35.52
N ASP A 281 -2.91 -32.77 -36.56
CA ASP A 281 -2.69 -31.32 -36.75
C ASP A 281 -2.45 -30.41 -35.52
N LEU A 282 -1.71 -30.90 -34.52
CA LEU A 282 -1.32 -30.07 -33.39
C LEU A 282 -0.07 -29.25 -33.75
N PRO A 283 -0.04 -27.94 -33.41
CA PRO A 283 1.14 -27.11 -33.61
C PRO A 283 2.31 -27.65 -32.80
N GLU A 284 3.54 -27.40 -33.28
CA GLU A 284 4.77 -27.94 -32.66
C GLU A 284 4.87 -27.62 -31.16
N LYS A 285 4.38 -26.43 -30.77
CA LYS A 285 4.34 -25.93 -29.41
C LYS A 285 2.99 -25.26 -29.19
N LYS A 286 2.38 -25.50 -28.04
CA LYS A 286 1.09 -24.91 -27.66
C LYS A 286 1.07 -24.64 -26.17
N ILE A 287 0.63 -23.44 -25.78
CA ILE A 287 0.09 -23.16 -24.45
C ILE A 287 -1.38 -22.80 -24.63
N PHE A 288 -2.26 -23.40 -23.84
CA PHE A 288 -3.68 -23.11 -23.82
C PHE A 288 -4.19 -22.91 -22.40
N PHE A 289 -4.80 -21.76 -22.16
CA PHE A 289 -5.45 -21.39 -20.91
C PHE A 289 -6.93 -21.74 -21.04
N ASN A 290 -7.33 -22.90 -20.50
CA ASN A 290 -8.66 -23.48 -20.72
C ASN A 290 -9.78 -22.53 -20.31
N ASP A 291 -9.68 -21.97 -19.10
CA ASP A 291 -10.73 -21.14 -18.49
C ASP A 291 -10.86 -19.76 -19.14
N LEU A 292 -9.85 -19.32 -19.88
CA LEU A 292 -9.89 -18.09 -20.66
C LEU A 292 -10.17 -18.33 -22.14
N ASN A 293 -10.15 -19.59 -22.58
CA ASN A 293 -10.18 -19.96 -23.99
C ASN A 293 -9.12 -19.22 -24.84
N LEU A 294 -7.91 -19.06 -24.29
CA LEU A 294 -6.79 -18.36 -24.94
C LEU A 294 -5.66 -19.33 -25.26
N GLN A 295 -5.20 -19.34 -26.52
CA GLN A 295 -4.09 -20.18 -26.97
C GLN A 295 -2.95 -19.38 -27.59
N TYR A 296 -1.73 -19.87 -27.36
CA TYR A 296 -0.49 -19.35 -27.92
C TYR A 296 0.25 -20.49 -28.62
N ILE A 297 0.42 -20.35 -29.93
CA ILE A 297 0.98 -21.39 -30.82
C ILE A 297 2.15 -20.92 -31.67
N ASN A 298 2.30 -19.60 -31.82
CA ASN A 298 3.35 -18.99 -32.63
C ASN A 298 4.55 -18.62 -31.76
N GLN A 299 5.72 -18.49 -32.37
CA GLN A 299 6.91 -17.99 -31.69
C GLN A 299 6.70 -16.51 -31.32
N GLY A 300 7.13 -16.15 -30.10
CA GLY A 300 6.97 -14.80 -29.59
C GLY A 300 7.07 -14.71 -28.08
N GLN A 301 7.01 -13.48 -27.59
CA GLN A 301 6.83 -13.16 -26.19
C GLN A 301 5.46 -12.51 -26.03
N TYR A 302 4.62 -13.10 -25.18
CA TYR A 302 3.26 -12.64 -24.93
C TYR A 302 3.09 -12.30 -23.46
N GLU A 303 2.22 -11.34 -23.19
CA GLU A 303 1.85 -10.95 -21.83
C GLU A 303 0.36 -11.19 -21.63
N LEU A 304 0.02 -11.90 -20.56
CA LEU A 304 -1.35 -12.15 -20.12
C LEU A 304 -1.55 -11.48 -18.77
N ILE A 305 -2.51 -10.56 -18.70
CA ILE A 305 -2.87 -9.83 -17.48
C ILE A 305 -4.26 -10.27 -17.04
N PHE A 306 -4.40 -10.67 -15.78
CA PHE A 306 -5.69 -11.07 -15.22
C PHE A 306 -6.42 -9.87 -14.64
N ASN A 307 -7.56 -9.50 -15.22
CA ASN A 307 -8.34 -8.34 -14.78
C ASN A 307 -9.36 -8.68 -13.67
N GLN A 308 -9.51 -9.96 -13.34
CA GLN A 308 -10.46 -10.43 -12.33
C GLN A 308 -9.90 -11.64 -11.56
N LYS A 309 -10.44 -11.87 -10.37
CA LYS A 309 -10.09 -13.05 -9.57
C LYS A 309 -10.59 -14.33 -10.25
N LEU A 310 -9.71 -15.30 -10.41
CA LEU A 310 -10.05 -16.65 -10.87
C LEU A 310 -9.82 -17.64 -9.73
N SER A 311 -10.87 -18.34 -9.33
CA SER A 311 -10.79 -19.35 -8.26
C SER A 311 -9.97 -20.57 -8.66
N TYR A 312 -9.83 -20.82 -9.96
CA TYR A 312 -9.19 -21.98 -10.53
C TYR A 312 -8.70 -21.67 -11.94
N MET A 313 -7.60 -22.30 -12.36
CA MET A 313 -7.11 -22.20 -13.73
C MET A 313 -6.40 -23.47 -14.17
N GLN A 314 -6.73 -23.94 -15.37
CA GLN A 314 -6.03 -25.00 -16.08
C GLN A 314 -5.23 -24.45 -17.26
N ILE A 315 -3.98 -24.87 -17.34
CA ILE A 315 -3.11 -24.62 -18.48
C ILE A 315 -2.71 -25.97 -19.09
N GLU A 316 -2.98 -26.13 -20.38
CA GLU A 316 -2.42 -27.19 -21.20
C GLU A 316 -1.17 -26.68 -21.90
N VAL A 317 -0.04 -27.37 -21.70
CA VAL A 317 1.21 -27.08 -22.41
C VAL A 317 1.63 -28.32 -23.18
N ALA A 318 1.72 -28.21 -24.51
CA ALA A 318 2.09 -29.30 -25.39
C ALA A 318 3.33 -28.96 -26.21
N MET A 319 4.22 -29.94 -26.37
CA MET A 319 5.43 -29.84 -27.17
C MET A 319 5.60 -31.11 -28.00
N LYS A 320 5.84 -30.94 -29.30
CA LYS A 320 6.07 -32.04 -30.24
C LYS A 320 7.38 -32.73 -29.89
N SER A 321 7.35 -34.05 -29.95
CA SER A 321 8.54 -34.85 -29.75
C SER A 321 9.25 -35.10 -31.07
N PHE A 322 10.59 -35.02 -31.08
CA PHE A 322 11.41 -35.28 -32.26
C PHE A 322 12.42 -36.37 -31.95
N GLN A 323 12.61 -37.28 -32.91
CA GLN A 323 13.59 -38.36 -32.78
C GLN A 323 14.98 -37.80 -32.45
N GLY A 324 15.60 -38.34 -31.39
CA GLY A 324 16.97 -38.00 -30.98
C GLY A 324 17.09 -36.74 -30.13
N LYS A 325 16.02 -35.97 -29.94
CA LYS A 325 16.01 -34.82 -29.00
C LYS A 325 15.57 -35.26 -27.60
N LEU A 326 16.28 -34.78 -26.59
CA LEU A 326 15.84 -34.88 -25.19
C LEU A 326 14.92 -33.69 -24.90
N ILE A 327 13.75 -33.91 -24.30
CA ILE A 327 12.92 -32.82 -23.76
C ILE A 327 13.18 -32.75 -22.26
N GLN A 328 13.58 -31.57 -21.77
CA GLN A 328 13.66 -31.28 -20.34
C GLN A 328 12.53 -30.37 -19.93
N SER A 329 12.00 -30.66 -18.76
CA SER A 329 10.86 -29.99 -18.17
C SER A 329 11.22 -29.55 -16.75
N SER A 330 11.32 -28.24 -16.53
CA SER A 330 11.53 -27.66 -15.20
C SER A 330 10.21 -27.09 -14.70
N ILE A 331 9.73 -27.61 -13.57
CA ILE A 331 8.44 -27.22 -12.98
C ILE A 331 8.66 -26.84 -11.52
N HIS A 332 8.13 -25.68 -11.11
CA HIS A 332 8.00 -25.35 -9.69
C HIS A 332 6.75 -26.01 -9.09
N GLN A 333 6.97 -26.94 -8.15
CA GLN A 333 5.90 -27.67 -7.45
C GLN A 333 6.04 -27.44 -5.93
N GLN A 334 5.62 -26.29 -5.36
CA GLN A 334 5.21 -26.17 -3.94
C GLN A 334 4.86 -24.74 -3.47
N ASP A 335 4.25 -24.68 -2.27
CA ASP A 335 3.57 -23.53 -1.63
C ASP A 335 4.46 -22.35 -1.21
N ASN A 336 5.77 -22.46 -1.32
CA ASN A 336 6.68 -21.37 -0.95
C ASN A 336 7.55 -21.06 -2.16
N CYS A 337 7.64 -19.77 -2.54
CA CYS A 337 8.41 -19.24 -3.68
C CYS A 337 9.93 -19.43 -3.53
N ASN A 338 10.38 -20.63 -3.21
CA ASN A 338 11.78 -20.97 -3.02
C ASN A 338 12.35 -21.43 -4.38
N PRO A 339 13.22 -20.64 -5.03
CA PRO A 339 13.80 -20.99 -6.31
C PRO A 339 14.68 -22.25 -6.25
N SER A 340 15.07 -22.71 -5.06
CA SER A 340 15.89 -23.92 -4.87
C SER A 340 15.13 -25.25 -5.03
N GLN A 341 13.80 -25.23 -5.22
CA GLN A 341 12.96 -26.44 -5.32
C GLN A 341 12.33 -26.62 -6.71
N ILE A 342 13.17 -26.58 -7.75
CA ILE A 342 12.77 -26.89 -9.13
C ILE A 342 12.74 -28.41 -9.31
N LYS A 343 11.58 -28.97 -9.65
CA LYS A 343 11.51 -30.36 -10.11
C LYS A 343 11.86 -30.41 -11.59
N VAL A 344 13.04 -30.96 -11.88
CA VAL A 344 13.48 -31.21 -13.26
C VAL A 344 13.06 -32.63 -13.66
N LEU A 345 12.17 -32.73 -14.65
CA LEU A 345 11.82 -33.97 -15.32
C LEU A 345 12.54 -33.98 -16.67
N LYS A 346 13.36 -35.01 -16.90
CA LYS A 346 13.99 -35.23 -18.21
C LYS A 346 13.29 -36.38 -18.91
N TYR A 347 12.91 -36.17 -20.16
CA TYR A 347 12.28 -37.16 -20.99
C TYR A 347 13.08 -37.36 -22.27
N LYS A 348 13.57 -38.59 -22.48
CA LYS A 348 14.22 -38.99 -23.72
C LYS A 348 13.21 -39.67 -24.60
N ASP A 349 12.91 -39.05 -25.74
CA ASP A 349 12.04 -39.68 -26.72
C ASP A 349 12.73 -40.87 -27.38
N GLN A 350 12.04 -42.01 -27.35
CA GLN A 350 12.46 -43.29 -27.93
C GLN A 350 11.60 -43.69 -29.14
N LYS A 351 10.91 -42.73 -29.80
CA LYS A 351 10.00 -42.92 -30.96
C LYS A 351 8.61 -43.50 -30.64
N ILE A 352 8.13 -43.36 -29.42
CA ILE A 352 6.84 -43.98 -29.02
C ILE A 352 5.70 -42.94 -29.04
N PHE A 353 6.02 -41.65 -28.91
CA PHE A 353 5.02 -40.60 -28.74
C PHE A 353 5.31 -39.40 -29.62
N ASN A 354 4.26 -38.80 -30.16
CA ASN A 354 4.36 -37.63 -31.05
C ASN A 354 4.35 -36.32 -30.26
N PHE A 355 3.71 -36.31 -29.08
CA PHE A 355 3.62 -35.12 -28.22
C PHE A 355 3.75 -35.49 -26.75
N ILE A 356 4.32 -34.56 -26.01
CA ILE A 356 4.28 -34.53 -24.54
C ILE A 356 3.38 -33.36 -24.15
N THR A 357 2.34 -33.66 -23.38
CA THR A 357 1.40 -32.66 -22.87
C THR A 357 1.42 -32.66 -21.36
N PHE A 358 1.52 -31.46 -20.78
CA PHE A 358 1.36 -31.22 -19.36
C PHE A 358 0.09 -30.43 -19.11
N TYR A 359 -0.71 -30.92 -18.18
CA TYR A 359 -1.84 -30.20 -17.61
C TYR A 359 -1.42 -29.64 -16.27
N LEU A 360 -1.36 -28.32 -16.20
CA LEU A 360 -1.10 -27.55 -14.99
C LEU A 360 -2.44 -27.09 -14.43
N ALA A 361 -2.66 -27.29 -13.14
CA ALA A 361 -3.84 -26.77 -12.45
C ALA A 361 -3.39 -25.94 -11.25
N PHE A 362 -3.75 -24.66 -11.24
CA PHE A 362 -3.54 -23.79 -10.09
C PHE A 362 -4.54 -24.16 -8.99
N THR A 363 -4.06 -24.47 -7.79
CA THR A 363 -4.92 -24.84 -6.65
C THR A 363 -5.16 -23.69 -5.68
N SER A 364 -4.48 -22.56 -5.87
CA SER A 364 -4.78 -21.31 -5.17
C SER A 364 -5.43 -20.32 -6.14
N PRO A 365 -6.31 -19.43 -5.64
CA PRO A 365 -6.95 -18.43 -6.47
C PRO A 365 -5.92 -17.46 -7.06
N ILE A 366 -6.07 -17.16 -8.35
CA ILE A 366 -5.36 -16.11 -9.06
C ILE A 366 -6.12 -14.81 -8.78
N TYR A 367 -5.45 -13.83 -8.17
CA TYR A 367 -6.05 -12.54 -7.87
C TYR A 367 -6.09 -11.62 -9.10
N GLY A 368 -6.84 -10.51 -9.04
CA GLY A 368 -6.75 -9.48 -10.07
C GLY A 368 -5.35 -8.88 -10.10
N GLN A 369 -4.90 -8.44 -11.28
CA GLN A 369 -3.60 -7.83 -11.59
C GLN A 369 -2.38 -8.76 -11.63
N GLN A 370 -2.55 -10.07 -11.47
CA GLN A 370 -1.45 -11.01 -11.74
C GLN A 370 -1.08 -10.97 -13.23
N LYS A 371 0.21 -11.12 -13.55
CA LYS A 371 0.72 -11.08 -14.91
C LYS A 371 1.55 -12.33 -15.21
N PHE A 372 1.27 -12.97 -16.33
CA PHE A 372 2.10 -14.03 -16.89
C PHE A 372 2.81 -13.56 -18.15
N LYS A 373 4.08 -13.92 -18.28
CA LYS A 373 4.84 -13.84 -19.52
C LYS A 373 4.94 -15.23 -20.12
N ILE A 374 4.64 -15.32 -21.41
CA ILE A 374 4.64 -16.57 -22.17
C ILE A 374 5.68 -16.41 -23.26
N ILE A 375 6.69 -17.27 -23.26
CA ILE A 375 7.79 -17.20 -24.22
C ILE A 375 7.80 -18.49 -25.02
N ILE A 376 7.59 -18.40 -26.33
CA ILE A 376 7.63 -19.53 -27.25
C ILE A 376 8.78 -19.29 -28.23
N THR A 377 9.76 -20.17 -28.23
CA THR A 377 10.91 -20.12 -29.15
C THR A 377 10.96 -21.37 -30.04
N THR A 378 11.92 -21.41 -30.96
CA THR A 378 12.24 -22.62 -31.74
C THR A 378 12.64 -23.80 -30.83
N GLY A 379 13.22 -23.53 -29.66
CA GLY A 379 13.76 -24.55 -28.76
C GLY A 379 12.95 -24.81 -27.49
N SER A 380 12.11 -23.86 -27.09
CA SER A 380 11.50 -23.87 -25.75
C SER A 380 10.09 -23.27 -25.68
N ILE A 381 9.39 -23.64 -24.61
CA ILE A 381 8.18 -23.00 -24.11
C ILE A 381 8.44 -22.61 -22.65
N GLU A 382 8.23 -21.36 -22.29
CA GLU A 382 8.36 -20.88 -20.91
C GLU A 382 7.10 -20.14 -20.48
N LEU A 383 6.64 -20.45 -19.28
CA LEU A 383 5.61 -19.69 -18.58
C LEU A 383 6.27 -19.07 -17.35
N VAL A 384 6.23 -17.74 -17.27
CA VAL A 384 6.86 -16.95 -16.22
C VAL A 384 5.76 -16.18 -15.48
N GLN A 385 5.71 -16.35 -14.17
CA GLN A 385 4.93 -15.49 -13.30
C GLN A 385 5.70 -14.21 -13.07
N VAL A 386 5.08 -13.09 -13.41
CA VAL A 386 5.57 -11.77 -13.03
C VAL A 386 4.97 -11.47 -11.66
N LEU A 387 5.79 -11.62 -10.64
CA LEU A 387 5.47 -11.22 -9.28
C LEU A 387 5.72 -9.71 -9.19
N GLN A 388 4.64 -8.94 -9.08
CA GLN A 388 4.75 -7.52 -8.78
C GLN A 388 4.80 -7.34 -7.27
N ASN A 389 6.01 -7.20 -6.72
CA ASN A 389 6.24 -6.80 -5.34
C ASN A 389 7.16 -5.58 -5.31
N TYR A 390 6.65 -4.44 -5.81
CA TYR A 390 7.35 -3.15 -6.03
C TYR A 390 8.63 -3.19 -6.89
N ILE A 391 9.33 -4.32 -6.94
CA ILE A 391 10.29 -4.77 -7.93
C ILE A 391 9.56 -5.83 -8.77
N GLN A 392 9.74 -5.76 -10.09
CA GLN A 392 9.27 -6.80 -10.97
C GLN A 392 10.18 -8.02 -10.80
N THR A 393 9.69 -9.05 -10.10
CA THR A 393 10.41 -10.31 -9.96
C THR A 393 9.80 -11.33 -10.91
N GLU A 394 10.63 -11.95 -11.73
CA GLU A 394 10.20 -12.96 -12.67
C GLU A 394 10.53 -14.33 -12.12
N MET A 395 9.50 -15.17 -12.00
CA MET A 395 9.64 -16.55 -11.58
C MET A 395 9.16 -17.45 -12.72
N THR A 396 10.09 -18.20 -13.31
CA THR A 396 9.73 -19.24 -14.29
C THR A 396 8.89 -20.29 -13.59
N ILE A 397 7.61 -20.40 -13.94
CA ILE A 397 6.71 -21.44 -13.42
C ILE A 397 7.02 -22.77 -14.10
N LEU A 398 7.21 -22.69 -15.41
CA LEU A 398 7.37 -23.82 -16.30
C LEU A 398 8.39 -23.46 -17.37
N LYS A 399 9.32 -24.38 -17.64
CA LYS A 399 10.16 -24.33 -18.83
C LYS A 399 10.28 -25.71 -19.46
N PHE A 400 9.87 -25.81 -20.72
CA PHE A 400 10.11 -26.96 -21.59
C PHE A 400 11.13 -26.59 -22.64
N GLU A 401 12.16 -27.41 -22.81
CA GLU A 401 13.21 -27.15 -23.79
C GLU A 401 13.71 -28.44 -24.43
N TYR A 402 14.07 -28.36 -25.70
CA TYR A 402 14.91 -29.38 -26.33
C TYR A 402 16.35 -29.23 -25.84
N ILE A 403 16.95 -30.35 -25.45
CA ILE A 403 18.37 -30.44 -25.11
C ILE A 403 19.05 -31.29 -26.17
N ASN A 404 20.18 -30.78 -26.67
CA ASN A 404 21.08 -31.53 -27.54
C ASN A 404 21.86 -32.53 -26.68
N ILE A 405 21.87 -33.80 -27.09
CA ILE A 405 22.65 -34.87 -26.46
C ILE A 405 24.06 -34.87 -27.01
#